data_AF-A0A948BWU6-F1
#
_entry.id   AF-A0A948BWU6-F1
#
_cell.length_a   1.000
_cell.length_b   1.000
_cell.length_c   1.000
_cell.angle_alpha   90.00
_cell.angle_beta   90.00
_cell.angle_gamma   90.00
#
_symmetry.space_group_name_H-M   'P 1'
#
loop_
_entity.id
_entity.type
_entity.pdbx_description
1 polymer ?
#
loop_
_entity_poly.entity_id
_entity_poly.type
_entity_poly.pdbx_seq_one_letter_code
_entity_poly.pdbx_strand_id
1 'polypeptide(L)'
;MNILGRFLSRAFSFFVLSFLLISCGSGGGGGGEAPPADPPVDPPATSQLSTVGPLYPLNGADWNDYVVGADISSASDTACVAGTPPCIHGGEVRSMEVTGRSSCSGLTASDNLEVFEWMCQVSGPSTIRFVSTGFKQGKGLSNLIDFTGSGSLRQNALTVLDGATQIAHSLPAVWWSNPVLVNNDGSNLSSPGTIYIVTQDANAKYTINADRVALVTKPNLVTIKDTIPSTADPNVSANGFNFLWLEVKADATATPPGLLGVTGGISLTSTRHSVLHNVVADNSAGLGVSLVSASYNRLNNISVSGNVSSGVSLNNSSNNTLSDIVTGGNGNSEITLNNSSNDNILIGVTASGNNSVTGVKLDGSRNNYLSNVTVSGNNHGIELDTSTNNYFGNVLASRNTKNTSIGLYMYNASSDNFINNLTATEDSNYGIRLEGGSSGNTFDGLLQVGLNTAGNCSVVDTSGDLDSSCAGSVASSTTISDPISFVDAAGGDYALKTDDQVVFNKFTALPTGDDVLTDAWFTAPPKLMNAVEISGDGIGNDNLFCESNETCLFTPNMGSYQGHGNLISAGTFTGGTITGVTLLKYQTNGN
;
A
#
# COMPACT_ATOMS: atom_id res chain seq x y z
N MET A 1 -41.67 22.44 22.89
CA MET A 1 -42.94 22.79 22.23
C MET A 1 -43.28 21.63 21.29
N ASN A 2 -44.30 20.87 21.70
CA ASN A 2 -45.03 19.76 21.08
C ASN A 2 -44.31 18.48 20.56
N ILE A 3 -44.40 17.48 21.43
CA ILE A 3 -44.45 16.02 21.23
C ILE A 3 -45.90 15.62 20.85
N LEU A 4 -46.08 14.60 19.99
CA LEU A 4 -47.18 13.58 19.91
C LEU A 4 -47.13 13.01 18.46
N GLY A 5 -47.14 11.72 18.12
CA GLY A 5 -47.58 10.48 18.79
C GLY A 5 -48.59 9.76 17.87
N ARG A 6 -48.39 8.47 17.55
CA ARG A 6 -49.42 7.40 17.53
C ARG A 6 -48.94 6.06 16.95
N PHE A 7 -49.10 5.03 17.77
CA PHE A 7 -49.16 3.60 17.48
C PHE A 7 -50.57 3.18 17.00
N LEU A 8 -50.66 2.14 16.15
CA LEU A 8 -51.78 1.19 15.94
C LEU A 8 -51.29 0.13 14.91
N SER A 9 -50.91 -1.11 15.26
CA SER A 9 -51.72 -2.32 15.54
C SER A 9 -52.65 -2.83 14.41
N ARG A 10 -52.33 -4.03 13.89
CA ARG A 10 -53.20 -5.19 13.49
C ARG A 10 -52.43 -6.08 12.48
N ALA A 11 -52.09 -7.35 12.73
CA ALA A 11 -52.86 -8.58 13.00
C ALA A 11 -53.00 -9.49 11.75
N PHE A 12 -52.33 -10.65 11.82
CA PHE A 12 -52.61 -11.99 11.28
C PHE A 12 -53.59 -12.20 10.09
N SER A 13 -53.13 -12.93 9.07
CA SER A 13 -53.88 -14.06 8.51
C SER A 13 -52.98 -15.06 7.75
N PHE A 14 -53.03 -16.31 8.21
CA PHE A 14 -52.61 -17.52 7.52
C PHE A 14 -53.61 -17.84 6.40
N PHE A 15 -53.12 -18.27 5.23
CA PHE A 15 -53.94 -18.97 4.24
C PHE A 15 -53.24 -20.29 3.87
N VAL A 16 -53.84 -21.39 4.32
CA VAL A 16 -53.59 -22.76 3.86
C VAL A 16 -54.43 -22.95 2.60
N LEU A 17 -53.83 -23.43 1.51
CA LEU A 17 -54.58 -23.91 0.36
C LEU A 17 -54.08 -25.29 -0.06
N SER A 18 -54.90 -26.29 0.28
CA SER A 18 -54.85 -27.66 -0.23
C SER A 18 -55.35 -27.71 -1.67
N PHE A 19 -54.66 -28.43 -2.54
CA PHE A 19 -55.19 -28.95 -3.81
C PHE A 19 -54.80 -30.43 -3.90
N LEU A 20 -55.73 -31.35 -3.65
CA LEU A 20 -56.66 -32.01 -4.58
C LEU A 20 -55.98 -33.08 -5.45
N LEU A 21 -56.16 -34.33 -5.02
CA LEU A 21 -55.93 -35.57 -5.76
C LEU A 21 -56.86 -35.64 -6.98
N ILE A 22 -56.28 -35.89 -8.16
CA ILE A 22 -57.00 -36.44 -9.32
C ILE A 22 -56.18 -37.62 -9.84
N SER A 23 -56.73 -38.83 -9.71
CA SER A 23 -56.27 -40.01 -10.42
C SER A 23 -57.14 -40.21 -11.68
N CYS A 24 -56.50 -40.46 -12.82
CA CYS A 24 -57.04 -41.37 -13.83
C CYS A 24 -55.88 -41.88 -14.68
N GLY A 25 -55.78 -43.20 -14.83
CA GLY A 25 -54.73 -43.85 -15.62
C GLY A 25 -55.10 -44.01 -17.10
N SER A 26 -54.10 -44.23 -17.95
CA SER A 26 -53.93 -45.48 -18.72
C SER A 26 -52.86 -45.31 -19.82
N GLY A 27 -52.02 -46.33 -19.95
CA GLY A 27 -51.55 -46.92 -21.21
C GLY A 27 -50.66 -46.10 -22.16
N GLY A 28 -49.41 -46.53 -22.32
CA GLY A 28 -48.61 -46.19 -23.49
C GLY A 28 -47.15 -46.59 -23.34
N GLY A 29 -46.81 -47.82 -23.74
CA GLY A 29 -45.43 -48.30 -23.79
C GLY A 29 -44.64 -47.63 -24.90
N GLY A 30 -43.42 -47.19 -24.59
CA GLY A 30 -42.43 -46.71 -25.54
C GLY A 30 -41.05 -46.73 -24.87
N GLY A 31 -40.13 -47.54 -25.40
CA GLY A 31 -38.76 -47.63 -24.91
C GLY A 31 -38.04 -46.29 -25.09
N GLY A 32 -37.57 -45.74 -23.98
CA GLY A 32 -36.70 -44.57 -23.94
C GLY A 32 -35.43 -44.92 -23.18
N GLU A 33 -34.29 -44.58 -23.77
CA GLU A 33 -32.96 -44.70 -23.19
C GLU A 33 -32.91 -44.10 -21.77
N ALA A 34 -32.15 -44.75 -20.89
CA ALA A 34 -31.93 -44.28 -19.54
C ALA A 34 -31.31 -42.87 -19.57
N PRO A 35 -31.85 -41.89 -18.83
CA PRO A 35 -31.21 -40.59 -18.72
C PRO A 35 -29.82 -40.76 -18.08
N PRO A 36 -28.84 -39.90 -18.43
CA PRO A 36 -27.55 -39.91 -17.76
C PRO A 36 -27.78 -39.77 -16.25
N ALA A 37 -27.14 -40.64 -15.47
CA ALA A 37 -27.17 -40.54 -14.02
C ALA A 37 -26.78 -39.12 -13.62
N ASP A 38 -27.61 -38.46 -12.81
CA ASP A 38 -27.24 -37.20 -12.17
C ASP A 38 -25.84 -37.37 -11.55
N PRO A 39 -24.94 -36.38 -11.70
CA PRO A 39 -23.69 -36.39 -10.96
C PRO A 39 -24.01 -36.57 -9.48
N PRO A 40 -23.17 -37.27 -8.70
CA PRO A 40 -23.43 -37.50 -7.29
C PRO A 40 -23.67 -36.14 -6.64
N VAL A 41 -24.90 -35.91 -6.17
CA VAL A 41 -25.18 -34.79 -5.29
C VAL A 41 -24.39 -35.11 -4.03
N ASP A 42 -23.35 -34.31 -3.76
CA ASP A 42 -22.54 -34.45 -2.56
C ASP A 42 -23.48 -34.53 -1.34
N PRO A 43 -23.29 -35.51 -0.44
CA PRO A 43 -24.08 -35.59 0.78
C PRO A 43 -24.00 -34.25 1.52
N PRO A 44 -25.08 -33.84 2.23
CA PRO A 44 -25.11 -32.54 2.90
C PRO A 44 -23.88 -32.42 3.81
N ALA A 45 -22.96 -31.54 3.44
CA ALA A 45 -21.65 -31.45 4.05
C ALA A 45 -21.82 -31.08 5.53
N THR A 46 -21.64 -32.07 6.42
CA THR A 46 -21.41 -31.78 7.82
C THR A 46 -20.15 -30.95 7.92
N SER A 47 -20.26 -29.72 8.46
CA SER A 47 -19.15 -28.80 8.66
C SER A 47 -17.95 -29.52 9.30
N GLN A 48 -16.83 -29.58 8.57
CA GLN A 48 -15.59 -30.19 9.01
C GLN A 48 -14.96 -29.35 10.12
N LEU A 49 -14.42 -30.00 11.15
CA LEU A 49 -13.53 -29.35 12.10
C LEU A 49 -12.07 -29.50 11.61
N SER A 50 -11.37 -28.39 11.44
CA SER A 50 -9.96 -28.32 11.02
C SER A 50 -9.14 -27.47 12.01
N THR A 51 -7.83 -27.41 11.79
CA THR A 51 -6.90 -26.56 12.55
C THR A 51 -6.24 -25.54 11.66
N VAL A 52 -6.13 -24.31 12.13
CA VAL A 52 -5.28 -23.28 11.53
C VAL A 52 -3.86 -23.43 12.10
N GLY A 53 -2.86 -23.44 11.23
CA GLY A 53 -1.44 -23.49 11.61
C GLY A 53 -0.57 -22.67 10.66
N PRO A 54 0.73 -22.50 10.95
CA PRO A 54 1.66 -21.85 10.03
C PRO A 54 1.77 -22.66 8.72
N LEU A 55 1.85 -21.99 7.58
CA LEU A 55 2.21 -22.66 6.31
C LEU A 55 3.66 -23.17 6.35
N TYR A 56 4.53 -22.44 7.04
CA TYR A 56 5.95 -22.74 7.25
C TYR A 56 6.21 -23.09 8.72
N PRO A 57 5.94 -24.34 9.14
CA PRO A 57 5.96 -24.72 10.55
C PRO A 57 7.34 -24.68 11.22
N LEU A 58 8.44 -24.71 10.47
CA LEU A 58 9.79 -24.69 11.06
C LEU A 58 10.33 -23.27 11.24
N ASN A 59 10.12 -22.39 10.26
CA ASN A 59 10.76 -21.07 10.21
C ASN A 59 9.78 -19.91 9.94
N GLY A 60 8.47 -20.14 10.00
CA GLY A 60 7.42 -19.11 9.93
C GLY A 60 6.33 -19.30 11.00
N ALA A 61 6.66 -19.99 12.09
CA ALA A 61 5.70 -20.36 13.12
C ALA A 61 5.25 -19.14 13.93
N ASP A 62 6.18 -18.27 14.32
CA ASP A 62 5.92 -17.07 15.11
C ASP A 62 5.83 -15.80 14.23
N TRP A 63 5.29 -14.72 14.79
CA TRP A 63 4.97 -13.49 14.07
C TRP A 63 6.20 -12.94 13.33
N ASN A 64 7.28 -12.59 14.01
CA ASN A 64 8.45 -11.99 13.36
C ASN A 64 9.39 -13.00 12.67
N ASP A 65 8.89 -14.17 12.26
CA ASP A 65 9.69 -15.15 11.54
C ASP A 65 9.54 -14.98 10.02
N TYR A 66 10.67 -15.12 9.31
CA TYR A 66 10.77 -14.91 7.87
C TYR A 66 11.37 -16.13 7.17
N VAL A 67 10.85 -16.39 5.97
CA VAL A 67 11.25 -17.54 5.15
C VAL A 67 11.79 -17.10 3.79
N VAL A 68 12.62 -17.93 3.17
CA VAL A 68 13.19 -17.68 1.85
C VAL A 68 12.15 -17.94 0.76
N GLY A 69 11.83 -16.92 -0.04
CA GLY A 69 10.90 -17.02 -1.17
C GLY A 69 10.59 -15.66 -1.79
N ALA A 70 10.25 -15.67 -3.09
CA ALA A 70 9.78 -14.47 -3.79
C ALA A 70 8.28 -14.22 -3.55
N ASP A 71 7.52 -15.30 -3.42
CA ASP A 71 6.08 -15.28 -3.19
C ASP A 71 5.64 -16.49 -2.34
N ILE A 72 4.41 -16.45 -1.81
CA ILE A 72 3.86 -17.49 -0.92
C ILE A 72 3.80 -18.87 -1.59
N SER A 73 3.68 -18.95 -2.91
CA SER A 73 3.58 -20.21 -3.65
C SER A 73 4.94 -20.88 -3.90
N SER A 74 6.01 -20.08 -3.99
CA SER A 74 7.37 -20.53 -4.26
C SER A 74 8.27 -20.60 -3.03
N ALA A 75 7.84 -20.03 -1.90
CA ALA A 75 8.66 -19.98 -0.70
C ALA A 75 8.97 -21.37 -0.14
N SER A 76 10.18 -21.49 0.40
CA SER A 76 10.63 -22.66 1.12
C SER A 76 10.51 -22.41 2.62
N ASP A 77 10.23 -23.44 3.42
CA ASP A 77 10.31 -23.37 4.88
C ASP A 77 11.79 -23.39 5.35
N THR A 78 12.55 -22.41 4.89
CA THR A 78 13.95 -22.15 5.25
C THR A 78 14.02 -20.75 5.83
N ALA A 79 14.65 -20.60 7.00
CA ALA A 79 14.83 -19.31 7.63
C ALA A 79 15.54 -18.31 6.70
N CYS A 80 14.97 -17.11 6.59
CA CYS A 80 15.60 -16.04 5.83
C CYS A 80 16.73 -15.38 6.63
N VAL A 81 17.76 -14.92 5.93
CA VAL A 81 18.88 -14.15 6.48
C VAL A 81 18.97 -12.85 5.70
N ALA A 82 19.11 -11.73 6.41
CA ALA A 82 19.09 -10.37 5.85
C ALA A 82 20.16 -10.05 4.78
N GLY A 83 21.09 -10.99 4.52
CA GLY A 83 22.21 -10.86 3.61
C GLY A 83 21.80 -10.74 2.13
N THR A 84 20.92 -11.64 1.65
CA THR A 84 20.17 -11.64 0.36
C THR A 84 19.66 -13.05 0.04
N PRO A 85 18.35 -13.31 0.21
CA PRO A 85 17.44 -13.65 -0.91
C PRO A 85 16.05 -12.99 -0.71
N PRO A 86 15.06 -13.08 -1.63
CA PRO A 86 13.75 -12.55 -1.29
C PRO A 86 13.23 -13.27 -0.02
N CYS A 87 12.75 -12.48 0.94
CA CYS A 87 12.25 -12.94 2.23
C CYS A 87 10.77 -12.63 2.32
N ILE A 88 9.98 -13.59 2.78
CA ILE A 88 8.56 -13.41 3.07
C ILE A 88 8.37 -13.45 4.59
N HIS A 89 7.45 -12.64 5.08
CA HIS A 89 7.03 -12.65 6.48
C HIS A 89 6.22 -13.92 6.79
N GLY A 90 6.91 -15.04 7.05
CA GLY A 90 6.29 -16.35 7.31
C GLY A 90 5.27 -16.33 8.44
N GLY A 91 5.45 -15.46 9.43
CA GLY A 91 4.49 -15.26 10.51
C GLY A 91 3.10 -14.79 10.07
N GLU A 92 2.98 -14.07 8.96
CA GLU A 92 1.71 -13.60 8.40
C GLU A 92 0.96 -14.72 7.66
N VAL A 93 1.64 -15.83 7.32
CA VAL A 93 1.13 -16.88 6.45
C VAL A 93 0.64 -18.09 7.24
N ARG A 94 -0.67 -18.12 7.48
CA ARG A 94 -1.42 -19.18 8.16
C ARG A 94 -2.17 -20.01 7.13
N SER A 95 -2.43 -21.27 7.44
CA SER A 95 -3.18 -22.14 6.54
C SER A 95 -4.12 -23.09 7.27
N MET A 96 -5.15 -23.53 6.56
CA MET A 96 -6.10 -24.55 7.00
C MET A 96 -6.49 -25.44 5.83
N GLU A 97 -6.36 -26.76 6.00
CA GLU A 97 -6.80 -27.73 4.99
C GLU A 97 -8.29 -28.07 5.15
N VAL A 98 -8.95 -28.26 4.00
CA VAL A 98 -10.34 -28.69 3.88
C VAL A 98 -10.38 -29.91 2.96
N THR A 99 -10.91 -31.01 3.48
CA THR A 99 -10.95 -32.30 2.76
C THR A 99 -12.30 -32.49 2.08
N GLY A 100 -12.36 -33.39 1.09
CA GLY A 100 -13.59 -33.66 0.33
C GLY A 100 -13.89 -32.60 -0.74
N ARG A 101 -12.94 -31.72 -1.07
CA ARG A 101 -13.08 -30.69 -2.10
C ARG A 101 -11.90 -30.73 -3.07
N SER A 102 -12.18 -30.69 -4.37
CA SER A 102 -11.17 -30.70 -5.44
C SER A 102 -11.04 -29.36 -6.17
N SER A 103 -11.82 -28.36 -5.77
CA SER A 103 -11.87 -27.03 -6.39
C SER A 103 -12.16 -25.95 -5.36
N CYS A 104 -11.64 -24.75 -5.62
CA CYS A 104 -11.87 -23.54 -4.84
C CYS A 104 -13.10 -22.73 -5.28
N SER A 105 -13.78 -23.16 -6.34
CA SER A 105 -14.90 -22.42 -6.94
C SER A 105 -16.02 -22.19 -5.93
N GLY A 106 -16.42 -20.94 -5.75
CA GLY A 106 -17.54 -20.53 -4.88
C GLY A 106 -17.24 -20.55 -3.38
N LEU A 107 -15.99 -20.87 -3.00
CA LEU A 107 -15.59 -20.96 -1.61
C LEU A 107 -14.98 -19.64 -1.12
N THR A 108 -15.30 -19.29 0.12
CA THR A 108 -14.73 -18.13 0.80
C THR A 108 -14.29 -18.51 2.21
N ALA A 109 -13.34 -17.77 2.76
CA ALA A 109 -12.91 -17.94 4.14
C ALA A 109 -12.81 -16.58 4.85
N SER A 110 -13.11 -16.59 6.14
CA SER A 110 -13.03 -15.41 7.00
C SER A 110 -12.63 -15.82 8.41
N ASP A 111 -11.67 -15.09 8.98
CA ASP A 111 -11.29 -15.25 10.37
C ASP A 111 -12.18 -14.38 11.28
N ASN A 112 -12.37 -14.78 12.54
CA ASN A 112 -13.32 -14.13 13.46
C ASN A 112 -12.90 -12.72 13.91
N LEU A 113 -11.63 -12.35 13.73
CA LEU A 113 -11.12 -11.00 13.99
C LEU A 113 -11.23 -10.11 12.74
N GLU A 114 -11.59 -10.70 11.60
CA GLU A 114 -11.65 -10.07 10.28
C GLU A 114 -10.34 -9.32 9.96
N VAL A 115 -9.21 -10.00 10.16
CA VAL A 115 -7.88 -9.40 10.04
C VAL A 115 -7.21 -9.77 8.72
N PHE A 116 -7.37 -11.00 8.25
CA PHE A 116 -6.61 -11.49 7.10
C PHE A 116 -7.47 -11.63 5.85
N GLU A 117 -6.83 -11.39 4.71
CA GLU A 117 -7.29 -11.93 3.44
C GLU A 117 -6.89 -13.41 3.32
N TRP A 118 -7.74 -14.21 2.69
CA TRP A 118 -7.57 -15.67 2.56
C TRP A 118 -7.74 -16.12 1.12
N MET A 119 -6.72 -16.77 0.59
CA MET A 119 -6.74 -17.39 -0.74
C MET A 119 -6.97 -18.90 -0.62
N CYS A 120 -7.83 -19.44 -1.48
CA CYS A 120 -8.00 -20.88 -1.63
C CYS A 120 -7.06 -21.42 -2.72
N GLN A 121 -6.39 -22.53 -2.43
CA GLN A 121 -5.52 -23.26 -3.34
C GLN A 121 -5.88 -24.74 -3.38
N VAL A 122 -5.83 -25.38 -4.55
CA VAL A 122 -5.97 -26.84 -4.67
C VAL A 122 -4.68 -27.49 -4.18
N SER A 123 -4.76 -28.27 -3.10
CA SER A 123 -3.59 -28.92 -2.47
C SER A 123 -3.50 -30.42 -2.76
N GLY A 124 -4.52 -31.02 -3.36
CA GLY A 124 -4.55 -32.43 -3.75
C GLY A 124 -5.85 -32.84 -4.45
N PRO A 125 -6.01 -34.13 -4.82
CA PRO A 125 -7.14 -34.60 -5.63
C PRO A 125 -8.53 -34.38 -5.00
N SER A 126 -8.60 -34.37 -3.67
CA SER A 126 -9.83 -34.11 -2.90
C SER A 126 -9.53 -33.27 -1.66
N THR A 127 -8.53 -32.40 -1.76
CA THR A 127 -8.13 -31.49 -0.70
C THR A 127 -7.83 -30.10 -1.27
N ILE A 128 -8.33 -29.09 -0.58
CA ILE A 128 -7.97 -27.70 -0.79
C ILE A 128 -7.33 -27.15 0.48
N ARG A 129 -6.68 -26.00 0.35
CA ARG A 129 -6.08 -25.26 1.45
C ARG A 129 -6.45 -23.80 1.34
N PHE A 130 -6.88 -23.22 2.45
CA PHE A 130 -6.92 -21.77 2.59
C PHE A 130 -5.62 -21.28 3.20
N VAL A 131 -5.06 -20.22 2.65
CA VAL A 131 -3.80 -19.59 3.07
C VAL A 131 -4.06 -18.11 3.31
N SER A 132 -3.61 -17.55 4.44
CA SER A 132 -3.66 -16.11 4.66
C SER A 132 -2.52 -15.44 3.91
N THR A 133 -2.83 -14.30 3.30
CA THR A 133 -1.95 -13.68 2.30
C THR A 133 -1.48 -12.30 2.71
N GLY A 134 -2.17 -11.67 3.66
CA GLY A 134 -1.87 -10.35 4.16
C GLY A 134 -3.05 -9.79 4.96
N PHE A 135 -2.93 -8.53 5.36
CA PHE A 135 -3.99 -7.85 6.10
C PHE A 135 -5.08 -7.30 5.20
N LYS A 136 -6.32 -7.35 5.68
CA LYS A 136 -7.39 -6.53 5.11
C LYS A 136 -7.06 -5.05 5.29
N GLN A 137 -7.65 -4.20 4.45
CA GLN A 137 -7.47 -2.75 4.53
C GLN A 137 -7.73 -2.22 5.95
N GLY A 138 -6.78 -1.41 6.47
CA GLY A 138 -6.86 -0.81 7.80
C GLY A 138 -6.68 -1.77 8.98
N LYS A 139 -6.31 -3.03 8.73
CA LYS A 139 -5.95 -4.00 9.77
C LYS A 139 -4.43 -4.09 9.95
N GLY A 140 -3.99 -4.62 11.07
CA GLY A 140 -2.58 -4.85 11.41
C GLY A 140 -2.41 -5.81 12.60
N LEU A 141 -1.18 -5.98 13.06
CA LEU A 141 -0.82 -6.77 14.24
C LEU A 141 -1.56 -6.30 15.49
N SER A 142 -1.79 -4.98 15.62
CA SER A 142 -2.59 -4.43 16.72
C SER A 142 -4.00 -5.01 16.81
N ASN A 143 -4.61 -5.49 15.72
CA ASN A 143 -5.91 -6.15 15.76
C ASN A 143 -5.86 -7.58 16.32
N LEU A 144 -4.67 -8.19 16.35
CA LEU A 144 -4.40 -9.52 16.90
C LEU A 144 -4.04 -9.46 18.39
N ILE A 145 -3.90 -8.27 18.97
CA ILE A 145 -3.46 -8.06 20.35
C ILE A 145 -4.63 -7.64 21.25
N ASP A 146 -4.75 -8.31 22.40
CA ASP A 146 -5.49 -7.80 23.55
C ASP A 146 -4.55 -6.94 24.40
N PHE A 147 -4.83 -5.63 24.45
CA PHE A 147 -4.06 -4.64 25.21
C PHE A 147 -4.49 -4.53 26.68
N THR A 148 -5.35 -5.42 27.18
CA THR A 148 -5.75 -5.45 28.60
C THR A 148 -4.74 -6.19 29.47
N GLY A 149 -4.67 -5.84 30.76
CA GLY A 149 -3.79 -6.48 31.73
C GLY A 149 -2.31 -6.42 31.32
N SER A 150 -1.67 -7.59 31.19
CA SER A 150 -0.26 -7.74 30.79
C SER A 150 -0.05 -7.80 29.27
N GLY A 151 -1.10 -7.64 28.47
CA GLY A 151 -1.05 -7.90 27.03
C GLY A 151 -1.11 -9.40 26.71
N SER A 152 -1.82 -9.75 25.64
CA SER A 152 -1.79 -11.11 25.08
C SER A 152 -2.22 -11.11 23.61
N LEU A 153 -1.92 -12.19 22.89
CA LEU A 153 -2.50 -12.41 21.56
C LEU A 153 -3.93 -12.94 21.70
N ARG A 154 -4.83 -12.42 20.87
CA ARG A 154 -6.24 -12.83 20.84
C ARG A 154 -6.39 -14.22 20.25
N GLN A 155 -7.42 -14.93 20.69
CA GLN A 155 -7.86 -16.14 20.01
C GLN A 155 -8.52 -15.78 18.68
N ASN A 156 -8.19 -16.53 17.63
CA ASN A 156 -8.78 -16.42 16.32
C ASN A 156 -9.30 -17.79 15.85
N ALA A 157 -10.29 -17.78 14.96
CA ALA A 157 -10.87 -18.96 14.34
C ALA A 157 -11.20 -18.67 12.88
N LEU A 158 -10.96 -19.63 12.00
CA LEU A 158 -11.28 -19.54 10.59
C LEU A 158 -12.60 -20.26 10.30
N THR A 159 -13.45 -19.64 9.48
CA THR A 159 -14.67 -20.23 8.94
C THR A 159 -14.59 -20.27 7.42
N VAL A 160 -14.95 -21.40 6.81
CA VAL A 160 -15.00 -21.58 5.35
C VAL A 160 -16.44 -21.83 4.93
N LEU A 161 -16.89 -21.05 3.94
CA LEU A 161 -18.24 -21.11 3.40
C LEU A 161 -18.22 -21.57 1.94
N ASP A 162 -19.26 -22.31 1.55
CA ASP A 162 -19.68 -22.56 0.18
C ASP A 162 -21.01 -21.81 -0.01
N GLY A 163 -20.95 -20.64 -0.66
CA GLY A 163 -22.03 -19.66 -0.62
C GLY A 163 -22.36 -19.24 0.83
N ALA A 164 -23.53 -19.63 1.32
CA ALA A 164 -23.98 -19.34 2.69
C ALA A 164 -23.80 -20.52 3.66
N THR A 165 -23.32 -21.67 3.19
CA THR A 165 -23.23 -22.90 3.99
C THR A 165 -21.82 -23.06 4.54
N GLN A 166 -21.68 -23.21 5.85
CA GLN A 166 -20.39 -23.51 6.47
C GLN A 166 -19.98 -24.94 6.21
N ILE A 167 -18.82 -25.11 5.57
CA ILE A 167 -18.29 -26.43 5.18
C ILE A 167 -17.08 -26.84 6.01
N ALA A 168 -16.35 -25.87 6.58
CA ALA A 168 -15.28 -26.13 7.52
C ALA A 168 -15.11 -24.97 8.51
N HIS A 169 -14.54 -25.27 9.68
CA HIS A 169 -14.16 -24.26 10.66
C HIS A 169 -13.04 -24.76 11.57
N SER A 170 -12.38 -23.84 12.27
CA SER A 170 -11.47 -24.15 13.37
C SER A 170 -12.06 -23.77 14.73
N LEU A 171 -11.54 -24.36 15.80
CA LEU A 171 -11.78 -23.84 17.14
C LEU A 171 -11.02 -22.52 17.35
N PRO A 172 -11.52 -21.62 18.20
CA PRO A 172 -10.75 -20.46 18.65
C PRO A 172 -9.44 -20.88 19.31
N ALA A 173 -8.32 -20.36 18.80
CA ALA A 173 -6.99 -20.61 19.33
C ALA A 173 -6.10 -19.38 19.15
N VAL A 174 -5.09 -19.23 20.00
CA VAL A 174 -4.00 -18.28 19.75
C VAL A 174 -3.06 -18.93 18.73
N TRP A 175 -2.81 -18.28 17.60
CA TRP A 175 -2.07 -18.89 16.47
C TRP A 175 -0.55 -18.71 16.52
N TRP A 176 -0.05 -17.81 17.36
CA TRP A 176 1.39 -17.56 17.52
C TRP A 176 1.80 -17.72 18.98
N SER A 177 3.06 -18.06 19.21
CA SER A 177 3.62 -18.28 20.55
C SER A 177 4.49 -17.13 21.05
N ASN A 178 4.59 -16.04 20.27
CA ASN A 178 5.37 -14.86 20.63
C ASN A 178 5.04 -14.36 22.04
N PRO A 179 6.06 -14.06 22.87
CA PRO A 179 5.84 -13.36 24.12
C PRO A 179 5.35 -11.93 23.83
N VAL A 180 4.30 -11.52 24.53
CA VAL A 180 3.76 -10.16 24.51
C VAL A 180 4.16 -9.47 25.82
N LEU A 181 4.86 -8.34 25.73
CA LEU A 181 5.34 -7.60 26.90
C LEU A 181 4.88 -6.15 26.84
N VAL A 182 4.20 -5.69 27.90
CA VAL A 182 3.90 -4.26 28.09
C VAL A 182 5.18 -3.50 28.40
N ASN A 183 5.43 -2.41 27.66
CA ASN A 183 6.54 -1.51 27.89
C ASN A 183 6.07 -0.06 27.70
N ASN A 184 5.63 0.58 28.78
CA ASN A 184 5.12 1.96 28.75
C ASN A 184 6.18 3.01 29.12
N ASP A 185 7.34 2.56 29.61
CA ASP A 185 8.37 3.44 30.17
C ASP A 185 9.56 3.63 29.23
N GLY A 186 9.53 2.98 28.05
CA GLY A 186 10.63 2.92 27.10
C GLY A 186 11.83 2.13 27.63
N SER A 187 12.57 1.50 26.73
CA SER A 187 13.81 0.79 27.07
C SER A 187 14.52 0.27 25.82
N ASN A 188 15.63 -0.44 26.06
CA ASN A 188 16.22 -1.33 25.08
C ASN A 188 15.32 -2.57 24.88
N LEU A 189 14.85 -2.77 23.66
CA LEU A 189 14.06 -3.93 23.24
C LEU A 189 15.01 -5.00 22.72
N SER A 190 15.53 -5.84 23.61
CA SER A 190 16.64 -6.78 23.33
C SER A 190 16.23 -8.25 23.22
N SER A 191 14.94 -8.59 23.28
CA SER A 191 14.49 -9.99 23.23
C SER A 191 13.97 -10.36 21.82
N PRO A 192 14.68 -11.19 21.04
CA PRO A 192 14.20 -11.64 19.73
C PRO A 192 12.85 -12.35 19.82
N GLY A 193 12.03 -12.23 18.79
CA GLY A 193 10.70 -12.84 18.70
C GLY A 193 9.64 -12.20 19.62
N THR A 194 9.98 -11.15 20.35
CA THR A 194 9.07 -10.51 21.32
C THR A 194 8.23 -9.42 20.67
N ILE A 195 6.95 -9.37 21.04
CA ILE A 195 6.02 -8.29 20.71
C ILE A 195 5.93 -7.37 21.92
N TYR A 196 6.55 -6.20 21.82
CA TYR A 196 6.43 -5.15 22.82
C TYR A 196 5.21 -4.29 22.51
N ILE A 197 4.40 -4.03 23.53
CA ILE A 197 3.19 -3.22 23.39
C ILE A 197 3.23 -2.01 24.31
N VAL A 198 2.75 -0.87 23.80
CA VAL A 198 2.58 0.37 24.56
C VAL A 198 1.09 0.59 24.76
N THR A 199 0.62 0.52 26.01
CA THR A 199 -0.81 0.50 26.36
C THR A 199 -1.35 1.86 26.83
N GLN A 200 -0.46 2.83 27.09
CA GLN A 200 -0.77 4.19 27.51
C GLN A 200 0.25 5.16 26.91
N ASP A 201 -0.05 6.46 26.87
CA ASP A 201 0.91 7.48 26.45
C ASP A 201 2.26 7.30 27.15
N ALA A 202 3.32 7.19 26.37
CA ALA A 202 4.67 6.96 26.85
C ALA A 202 5.52 8.19 26.57
N ASN A 203 6.09 8.80 27.61
CA ASN A 203 7.09 9.85 27.44
C ASN A 203 8.49 9.26 27.51
N ALA A 204 8.84 8.47 26.49
CA ALA A 204 10.00 7.62 26.52
C ALA A 204 10.53 7.30 25.12
N LYS A 205 11.76 6.78 25.07
CA LYS A 205 12.44 6.34 23.86
C LYS A 205 12.55 4.82 23.82
N TYR A 206 12.53 4.27 22.63
CA TYR A 206 12.62 2.84 22.38
C TYR A 206 13.80 2.56 21.45
N THR A 207 14.75 1.75 21.91
CA THR A 207 15.90 1.33 21.11
C THR A 207 15.84 -0.17 20.91
N ILE A 208 15.65 -0.60 19.67
CA ILE A 208 15.57 -2.00 19.30
C ILE A 208 16.98 -2.54 19.15
N ASN A 209 17.30 -3.57 19.94
CA ASN A 209 18.62 -4.16 20.07
C ASN A 209 18.64 -5.67 19.77
N ALA A 210 17.67 -6.14 19.00
CA ALA A 210 17.55 -7.52 18.56
C ALA A 210 16.79 -7.61 17.23
N ASP A 211 17.13 -8.60 16.42
CA ASP A 211 16.31 -8.97 15.26
C ASP A 211 14.95 -9.53 15.71
N ARG A 212 13.96 -9.50 14.82
CA ARG A 212 12.64 -10.12 15.04
C ARG A 212 11.87 -9.52 16.21
N VAL A 213 11.97 -8.21 16.41
CA VAL A 213 11.25 -7.45 17.45
C VAL A 213 10.08 -6.72 16.83
N ALA A 214 8.91 -6.81 17.48
CA ALA A 214 7.76 -5.97 17.17
C ALA A 214 7.56 -4.91 18.25
N LEU A 215 7.20 -3.69 17.85
CA LEU A 215 6.76 -2.61 18.73
C LEU A 215 5.41 -2.08 18.24
N VAL A 216 4.38 -2.21 19.08
CA VAL A 216 3.00 -1.88 18.73
C VAL A 216 2.40 -0.94 19.78
N THR A 217 1.95 0.23 19.35
CA THR A 217 1.16 1.14 20.18
C THR A 217 -0.31 0.74 20.14
N LYS A 218 -1.02 0.87 21.27
CA LYS A 218 -2.46 0.66 21.30
C LYS A 218 -3.15 1.67 20.36
N PRO A 219 -3.94 1.20 19.37
CA PRO A 219 -4.52 2.08 18.36
C PRO A 219 -5.37 3.21 18.97
N ASN A 220 -5.30 4.40 18.34
CA ASN A 220 -6.15 5.58 18.61
C ASN A 220 -6.07 6.19 20.02
N LEU A 221 -5.25 5.65 20.92
CA LEU A 221 -5.25 6.03 22.34
C LEU A 221 -3.86 6.31 22.90
N VAL A 222 -2.81 5.92 22.19
CA VAL A 222 -1.44 5.95 22.70
C VAL A 222 -0.53 6.65 21.71
N THR A 223 0.25 7.57 22.24
CA THR A 223 1.31 8.26 21.51
C THR A 223 2.61 8.14 22.29
N ILE A 224 3.69 7.78 21.58
CA ILE A 224 5.05 7.88 22.09
C ILE A 224 5.48 9.33 21.93
N LYS A 225 5.66 10.02 23.05
CA LYS A 225 6.07 11.41 23.14
C LYS A 225 7.54 11.51 23.53
N ASP A 226 8.20 12.54 23.03
CA ASP A 226 9.48 12.99 23.57
C ASP A 226 9.32 14.41 24.11
N THR A 227 8.96 14.54 25.38
CA THR A 227 8.90 15.86 26.05
C THR A 227 10.21 16.21 26.74
N ILE A 228 11.28 15.40 26.59
CA ILE A 228 12.56 15.62 27.25
C ILE A 228 13.58 16.09 26.19
N PRO A 229 13.89 17.40 26.10
CA PRO A 229 14.68 17.97 25.01
C PRO A 229 16.18 17.60 25.03
N SER A 230 16.61 16.52 25.69
CA SER A 230 18.00 16.43 26.16
C SER A 230 18.93 15.53 25.35
N THR A 231 18.45 14.70 24.41
CA THR A 231 19.37 13.85 23.60
C THR A 231 18.94 13.77 22.14
N ALA A 232 19.93 13.67 21.25
CA ALA A 232 19.80 13.59 19.79
C ALA A 232 19.23 12.24 19.27
N ASP A 233 18.49 11.52 20.12
CA ASP A 233 18.01 10.18 19.81
C ASP A 233 16.53 10.26 19.41
N PRO A 234 16.11 9.50 18.38
CA PRO A 234 14.73 9.47 17.96
C PRO A 234 13.81 8.75 18.96
N ASN A 235 12.48 8.93 18.85
CA ASN A 235 11.52 8.20 19.71
C ASN A 235 11.66 6.70 19.57
N VAL A 236 11.85 6.21 18.34
CA VAL A 236 12.11 4.80 18.04
C VAL A 236 13.37 4.69 17.20
N SER A 237 14.31 3.84 17.61
CA SER A 237 15.57 3.60 16.91
C SER A 237 15.87 2.12 16.76
N ALA A 238 16.50 1.75 15.63
CA ALA A 238 17.20 0.48 15.47
C ALA A 238 18.47 0.69 14.65
N ASN A 239 19.56 0.01 15.00
CA ASN A 239 20.81 0.06 14.24
C ASN A 239 21.41 -1.34 14.05
N GLY A 240 21.39 -1.85 12.82
CA GLY A 240 21.94 -3.16 12.48
C GLY A 240 21.02 -4.35 12.80
N PHE A 241 19.74 -4.10 13.09
CA PHE A 241 18.74 -5.13 13.41
C PHE A 241 17.67 -5.22 12.32
N ASN A 242 17.21 -6.43 12.05
CA ASN A 242 16.41 -6.79 10.88
C ASN A 242 15.11 -7.51 11.29
N PHE A 243 14.21 -7.69 10.33
CA PHE A 243 12.95 -8.41 10.55
C PHE A 243 12.08 -7.74 11.63
N LEU A 244 12.09 -6.41 11.69
CA LEU A 244 11.37 -5.63 12.69
C LEU A 244 9.92 -5.39 12.25
N TRP A 245 9.01 -5.24 13.21
CA TRP A 245 7.62 -4.85 12.95
C TRP A 245 7.24 -3.62 13.78
N LEU A 246 6.90 -2.52 13.14
CA LEU A 246 6.53 -1.27 13.83
C LEU A 246 5.10 -0.84 13.46
N GLU A 247 4.24 -0.74 14.47
CA GLU A 247 2.91 -0.12 14.42
C GLU A 247 2.84 0.98 15.50
N VAL A 248 3.49 2.10 15.21
CA VAL A 248 3.77 3.14 16.21
C VAL A 248 3.23 4.49 15.82
N LYS A 249 2.66 5.18 16.80
CA LYS A 249 2.39 6.61 16.74
C LYS A 249 3.42 7.36 17.60
N ALA A 250 4.35 8.05 16.95
CA ALA A 250 5.33 8.93 17.54
C ALA A 250 4.94 10.40 17.31
N ASP A 251 4.92 11.20 18.38
CA ASP A 251 4.68 12.65 18.33
C ASP A 251 5.71 13.32 19.23
N ALA A 252 6.81 13.77 18.64
CA ALA A 252 7.85 14.49 19.36
C ALA A 252 7.41 15.95 19.46
N THR A 253 6.50 16.27 20.39
CA THR A 253 6.01 17.65 20.63
C THR A 253 7.11 18.68 20.40
N ALA A 254 6.93 19.54 19.38
CA ALA A 254 7.98 20.38 18.81
C ALA A 254 8.91 20.99 19.88
N THR A 255 10.21 20.68 19.78
CA THR A 255 11.22 21.21 20.71
C THR A 255 11.23 22.75 20.68
N PRO A 256 11.55 23.42 21.80
CA PRO A 256 11.80 24.86 21.81
C PRO A 256 12.84 25.26 20.73
N PRO A 257 12.74 26.47 20.15
CA PRO A 257 13.69 26.95 19.15
C PRO A 257 15.13 26.86 19.69
N GLY A 258 15.99 26.04 19.08
CA GLY A 258 17.40 25.90 19.46
C GLY A 258 18.00 24.49 19.39
N LEU A 259 17.18 23.44 19.23
CA LEU A 259 17.61 22.04 19.05
C LEU A 259 17.18 21.48 17.68
N LEU A 260 17.35 22.30 16.64
CA LEU A 260 16.96 21.93 15.27
C LEU A 260 17.87 20.81 14.74
N GLY A 261 17.29 19.75 14.20
CA GLY A 261 17.97 18.70 13.45
C GLY A 261 18.46 17.48 14.24
N VAL A 262 18.08 17.32 15.51
CA VAL A 262 18.67 16.26 16.37
C VAL A 262 17.71 15.17 16.86
N THR A 263 16.38 15.35 16.93
CA THR A 263 15.47 14.26 17.33
C THR A 263 14.56 13.81 16.19
N GLY A 264 14.69 12.56 15.75
CA GLY A 264 13.77 11.98 14.76
C GLY A 264 12.56 11.32 15.41
N GLY A 265 11.49 11.08 14.66
CA GLY A 265 10.39 10.25 15.13
C GLY A 265 10.84 8.78 15.16
N ILE A 266 11.16 8.24 13.99
CA ILE A 266 11.60 6.85 13.81
C ILE A 266 12.86 6.84 12.96
N SER A 267 13.92 6.17 13.43
CA SER A 267 15.16 5.99 12.66
C SER A 267 15.57 4.53 12.61
N LEU A 268 15.67 3.99 11.40
CA LEU A 268 16.22 2.67 11.14
C LEU A 268 17.53 2.79 10.36
N THR A 269 18.63 2.37 10.99
CA THR A 269 19.97 2.39 10.40
C THR A 269 20.46 0.97 10.15
N SER A 270 21.01 0.68 8.96
CA SER A 270 21.53 -0.65 8.61
C SER A 270 20.51 -1.78 8.84
N THR A 271 19.23 -1.51 8.60
CA THR A 271 18.13 -2.47 8.82
C THR A 271 17.61 -3.02 7.50
N ARG A 272 17.12 -4.26 7.54
CA ARG A 272 16.56 -4.94 6.37
C ARG A 272 15.33 -5.76 6.71
N HIS A 273 14.50 -6.00 5.69
CA HIS A 273 13.31 -6.84 5.78
C HIS A 273 12.41 -6.48 6.95
N SER A 274 12.34 -5.19 7.30
CA SER A 274 11.50 -4.68 8.38
C SER A 274 10.23 -4.06 7.80
N VAL A 275 9.15 -4.12 8.58
CA VAL A 275 7.84 -3.59 8.23
C VAL A 275 7.50 -2.44 9.15
N LEU A 276 7.19 -1.29 8.56
CA LEU A 276 6.50 -0.18 9.20
C LEU A 276 5.09 -0.16 8.65
N HIS A 277 4.11 -0.31 9.52
CA HIS A 277 2.71 -0.45 9.15
C HIS A 277 1.87 0.51 10.01
N ASN A 278 0.95 1.26 9.40
CA ASN A 278 0.08 2.20 10.12
C ASN A 278 0.85 3.15 11.05
N VAL A 279 1.97 3.69 10.56
CA VAL A 279 2.87 4.52 11.37
C VAL A 279 2.46 5.98 11.28
N VAL A 280 2.52 6.67 12.42
CA VAL A 280 2.41 8.13 12.51
C VAL A 280 3.69 8.68 13.13
N ALA A 281 4.32 9.66 12.49
CA ALA A 281 5.54 10.32 13.00
C ALA A 281 5.43 11.84 12.86
N ASP A 282 4.96 12.50 13.90
CA ASP A 282 4.64 13.93 13.87
C ASP A 282 5.56 14.79 14.75
N ASN A 283 5.67 16.06 14.37
CA ASN A 283 6.24 17.17 15.13
C ASN A 283 7.73 17.05 15.54
N SER A 284 8.47 16.08 15.00
CA SER A 284 9.86 15.81 15.40
C SER A 284 10.79 17.00 15.14
N ALA A 285 11.79 17.20 16.02
CA ALA A 285 12.78 18.26 15.84
C ALA A 285 13.80 17.98 14.72
N GLY A 286 13.73 16.81 14.10
CA GLY A 286 14.53 16.33 12.99
C GLY A 286 13.65 15.69 11.93
N LEU A 287 13.95 14.45 11.56
CA LEU A 287 13.24 13.69 10.53
C LEU A 287 12.00 12.98 11.14
N GLY A 288 10.92 12.85 10.39
CA GLY A 288 9.77 12.04 10.82
C GLY A 288 10.11 10.55 10.82
N VAL A 289 10.31 9.98 9.64
CA VAL A 289 10.78 8.60 9.41
C VAL A 289 12.08 8.63 8.62
N SER A 290 13.12 7.97 9.13
CA SER A 290 14.46 7.96 8.54
C SER A 290 14.96 6.54 8.32
N LEU A 291 15.34 6.23 7.08
CA LEU A 291 16.03 4.99 6.67
C LEU A 291 17.45 5.34 6.24
N VAL A 292 18.46 4.86 6.98
CA VAL A 292 19.89 5.14 6.70
C VAL A 292 20.63 3.84 6.43
N SER A 293 21.15 3.66 5.22
CA SER A 293 21.78 2.40 4.79
C SER A 293 20.86 1.19 5.02
N ALA A 294 19.54 1.40 4.87
CA ALA A 294 18.52 0.41 5.15
C ALA A 294 17.86 -0.03 3.82
N SER A 295 17.64 -1.34 3.66
CA SER A 295 17.23 -1.89 2.36
C SER A 295 16.24 -3.03 2.51
N TYR A 296 15.40 -3.27 1.51
CA TYR A 296 14.39 -4.33 1.55
C TYR A 296 13.35 -4.16 2.66
N ASN A 297 13.05 -2.92 3.07
CA ASN A 297 12.01 -2.64 4.06
C ASN A 297 10.68 -2.30 3.37
N ARG A 298 9.58 -2.63 4.05
CA ARG A 298 8.21 -2.31 3.62
C ARG A 298 7.62 -1.26 4.54
N LEU A 299 7.18 -0.14 3.97
CA LEU A 299 6.51 0.95 4.65
C LEU A 299 5.11 1.06 4.03
N ASN A 300 4.05 0.80 4.80
CA ASN A 300 2.67 0.94 4.34
C ASN A 300 1.87 1.80 5.31
N ASN A 301 1.04 2.67 4.75
CA ASN A 301 0.15 3.56 5.48
C ASN A 301 0.92 4.42 6.50
N ILE A 302 1.75 5.32 5.99
CA ILE A 302 2.63 6.16 6.79
C ILE A 302 2.11 7.60 6.74
N SER A 303 1.85 8.20 7.91
CA SER A 303 1.46 9.60 8.05
C SER A 303 2.54 10.39 8.79
N VAL A 304 3.05 11.46 8.19
CA VAL A 304 4.19 12.21 8.75
C VAL A 304 4.00 13.71 8.59
N SER A 305 3.91 14.46 9.69
CA SER A 305 3.63 15.89 9.60
C SER A 305 4.35 16.76 10.63
N GLY A 306 4.58 18.03 10.28
CA GLY A 306 5.08 19.04 11.22
C GLY A 306 6.52 18.84 11.70
N ASN A 307 7.32 17.99 11.05
CA ASN A 307 8.70 17.75 11.45
C ASN A 307 9.61 18.89 10.95
N VAL A 308 10.63 19.24 11.73
CA VAL A 308 11.54 20.36 11.44
C VAL A 308 12.41 20.12 10.20
N SER A 309 12.73 18.86 9.88
CA SER A 309 13.49 18.48 8.68
C SER A 309 12.56 17.83 7.64
N SER A 310 12.98 16.73 7.02
CA SER A 310 12.13 15.99 6.10
C SER A 310 11.12 15.10 6.80
N GLY A 311 9.99 14.85 6.15
CA GLY A 311 8.99 13.88 6.62
C GLY A 311 9.56 12.46 6.54
N VAL A 312 9.65 11.92 5.33
CA VAL A 312 10.26 10.61 5.07
C VAL A 312 11.61 10.80 4.37
N SER A 313 12.67 10.18 4.90
CA SER A 313 14.02 10.29 4.35
C SER A 313 14.66 8.93 4.14
N LEU A 314 15.09 8.65 2.92
CA LEU A 314 15.92 7.51 2.52
C LEU A 314 17.33 8.03 2.19
N ASN A 315 18.32 7.56 2.92
CA ASN A 315 19.72 7.92 2.73
C ASN A 315 20.57 6.67 2.53
N ASN A 316 21.18 6.52 1.34
CA ASN A 316 21.89 5.31 0.95
C ASN A 316 21.04 4.04 1.14
N SER A 317 19.73 4.17 0.92
CA SER A 317 18.72 3.16 1.26
C SER A 317 18.04 2.71 -0.02
N SER A 318 18.28 1.46 -0.42
CA SER A 318 17.84 0.93 -1.72
C SER A 318 16.87 -0.23 -1.57
N ASN A 319 16.12 -0.56 -2.62
CA ASN A 319 15.20 -1.72 -2.64
C ASN A 319 14.12 -1.65 -1.54
N ASN A 320 13.63 -0.48 -1.17
CA ASN A 320 12.52 -0.35 -0.22
C ASN A 320 11.19 -0.14 -0.97
N THR A 321 10.11 -0.67 -0.40
CA THR A 321 8.75 -0.52 -0.92
C THR A 321 7.94 0.35 0.04
N LEU A 322 7.46 1.48 -0.45
CA LEU A 322 6.69 2.49 0.27
C LEU A 322 5.32 2.62 -0.40
N SER A 323 4.25 2.51 0.38
CA SER A 323 2.88 2.63 -0.12
C SER A 323 2.02 3.44 0.83
N ASP A 324 1.09 4.20 0.26
CA ASP A 324 0.12 5.02 1.00
C ASP A 324 0.83 5.98 1.98
N ILE A 325 1.69 6.82 1.42
CA ILE A 325 2.49 7.77 2.18
C ILE A 325 1.83 9.14 2.13
N VAL A 326 1.47 9.67 3.30
CA VAL A 326 0.90 11.01 3.45
C VAL A 326 1.83 11.85 4.30
N THR A 327 2.37 12.90 3.71
CA THR A 327 3.31 13.81 4.38
C THR A 327 2.87 15.26 4.24
N GLY A 328 2.98 16.05 5.31
CA GLY A 328 2.74 17.48 5.17
C GLY A 328 3.27 18.41 6.26
N GLY A 329 3.60 19.64 5.85
CA GLY A 329 4.06 20.70 6.75
C GLY A 329 5.42 20.41 7.40
N ASN A 330 6.26 19.62 6.73
CA ASN A 330 7.62 19.36 7.18
C ASN A 330 8.54 20.56 6.78
N GLY A 331 9.75 20.66 7.34
CA GLY A 331 10.58 21.86 7.25
C GLY A 331 11.64 21.88 6.14
N ASN A 332 12.01 20.73 5.56
CA ASN A 332 12.96 20.64 4.43
C ASN A 332 12.34 20.05 3.16
N SER A 333 11.92 18.80 3.21
CA SER A 333 11.22 18.12 2.12
C SER A 333 10.19 17.15 2.67
N GLU A 334 9.08 16.97 1.98
CA GLU A 334 8.07 16.04 2.46
C GLU A 334 8.59 14.59 2.35
N ILE A 335 9.19 14.26 1.21
CA ILE A 335 9.93 13.00 0.97
C ILE A 335 11.29 13.30 0.33
N THR A 336 12.34 12.63 0.79
CA THR A 336 13.69 12.71 0.20
C THR A 336 14.32 11.35 0.00
N LEU A 337 14.85 11.10 -1.20
CA LEU A 337 15.73 9.99 -1.53
C LEU A 337 17.10 10.58 -1.89
N ASN A 338 18.14 10.28 -1.11
CA ASN A 338 19.47 10.84 -1.33
C ASN A 338 20.59 9.81 -1.21
N ASN A 339 21.79 10.21 -1.65
CA ASN A 339 23.02 9.44 -1.51
C ASN A 339 22.92 8.04 -2.12
N SER A 340 22.50 7.95 -3.39
CA SER A 340 22.33 6.67 -4.10
C SER A 340 21.30 5.75 -3.44
N SER A 341 20.16 6.33 -3.03
CA SER A 341 18.98 5.56 -2.64
C SER A 341 18.29 5.08 -3.91
N ASN A 342 18.64 3.88 -4.37
CA ASN A 342 18.25 3.37 -5.68
C ASN A 342 17.19 2.27 -5.58
N ASP A 343 16.52 1.98 -6.69
CA ASP A 343 15.66 0.80 -6.83
C ASP A 343 14.52 0.78 -5.78
N ASN A 344 14.06 1.96 -5.32
CA ASN A 344 12.93 2.05 -4.40
C ASN A 344 11.61 2.20 -5.16
N ILE A 345 10.53 1.68 -4.58
CA ILE A 345 9.16 1.73 -5.11
C ILE A 345 8.32 2.58 -4.17
N LEU A 346 7.73 3.67 -4.67
CA LEU A 346 6.83 4.55 -3.92
C LEU A 346 5.51 4.65 -4.66
N ILE A 347 4.40 4.21 -4.05
CA ILE A 347 3.08 4.24 -4.67
C ILE A 347 2.05 4.88 -3.76
N GLY A 348 1.19 5.73 -4.32
CA GLY A 348 0.16 6.42 -3.53
C GLY A 348 0.79 7.44 -2.59
N VAL A 349 1.52 8.40 -3.16
CA VAL A 349 2.25 9.43 -2.41
C VAL A 349 1.46 10.73 -2.43
N THR A 350 1.12 11.24 -1.25
CA THR A 350 0.56 12.60 -1.07
C THR A 350 1.55 13.44 -0.26
N ALA A 351 2.18 14.42 -0.90
CA ALA A 351 3.15 15.32 -0.27
C ALA A 351 2.68 16.78 -0.36
N SER A 352 2.15 17.29 0.75
CA SER A 352 1.54 18.62 0.83
C SER A 352 2.26 19.55 1.81
N GLY A 353 2.98 20.55 1.31
CA GLY A 353 3.85 21.41 2.12
C GLY A 353 3.24 22.72 2.58
N ASN A 354 4.07 23.50 3.29
CA ASN A 354 3.78 24.87 3.75
C ASN A 354 4.55 25.94 2.92
N ASN A 355 4.73 25.69 1.63
CA ASN A 355 5.41 26.56 0.65
C ASN A 355 6.91 26.80 0.85
N SER A 356 7.57 26.23 1.87
CA SER A 356 9.04 26.34 2.06
C SER A 356 9.83 25.10 1.66
N VAL A 357 9.18 24.01 1.27
CA VAL A 357 9.78 22.67 1.15
C VAL A 357 9.58 22.05 -0.22
N THR A 358 10.42 21.09 -0.62
CA THR A 358 10.16 20.28 -1.81
C THR A 358 9.22 19.12 -1.45
N GLY A 359 8.22 18.83 -2.29
CA GLY A 359 7.32 17.70 -2.08
C GLY A 359 8.09 16.38 -2.15
N VAL A 360 8.61 16.04 -3.33
CA VAL A 360 9.46 14.85 -3.51
C VAL A 360 10.80 15.27 -4.07
N LYS A 361 11.89 14.97 -3.35
CA LYS A 361 13.26 15.25 -3.78
C LYS A 361 14.05 13.96 -4.01
N LEU A 362 14.65 13.83 -5.19
CA LEU A 362 15.66 12.82 -5.51
C LEU A 362 17.01 13.52 -5.72
N ASP A 363 18.02 13.11 -4.97
CA ASP A 363 19.38 13.69 -5.00
C ASP A 363 20.42 12.57 -5.17
N GLY A 364 21.06 12.54 -6.34
CA GLY A 364 22.03 11.50 -6.70
C GLY A 364 21.46 10.08 -6.63
N SER A 365 20.17 9.91 -6.97
CA SER A 365 19.43 8.65 -6.82
C SER A 365 18.89 8.15 -8.17
N ARG A 366 18.83 6.83 -8.34
CA ARG A 366 18.54 6.20 -9.65
C ARG A 366 17.57 5.04 -9.56
N ASN A 367 16.94 4.71 -10.68
CA ASN A 367 16.07 3.53 -10.82
C ASN A 367 14.93 3.50 -9.78
N ASN A 368 14.46 4.66 -9.32
CA ASN A 368 13.32 4.69 -8.41
C ASN A 368 12.02 4.73 -9.22
N TYR A 369 11.00 4.02 -8.74
CA TYR A 369 9.68 3.97 -9.33
C TYR A 369 8.70 4.70 -8.43
N LEU A 370 8.12 5.79 -8.93
CA LEU A 370 7.10 6.55 -8.22
C LEU A 370 5.83 6.55 -9.06
N SER A 371 4.70 6.13 -8.50
CA SER A 371 3.42 6.14 -9.21
C SER A 371 2.28 6.63 -8.33
N ASN A 372 1.30 7.30 -8.93
CA ASN A 372 0.16 7.89 -8.24
C ASN A 372 0.66 8.89 -7.20
N VAL A 373 1.24 10.00 -7.70
CA VAL A 373 1.94 10.99 -6.88
C VAL A 373 1.18 12.31 -6.93
N THR A 374 0.77 12.81 -5.77
CA THR A 374 0.20 14.15 -5.59
C THR A 374 1.18 15.01 -4.80
N VAL A 375 1.66 16.09 -5.40
CA VAL A 375 2.50 17.10 -4.74
C VAL A 375 1.82 18.47 -4.82
N SER A 376 1.58 19.10 -3.67
CA SER A 376 0.91 20.41 -3.65
C SER A 376 1.34 21.33 -2.51
N GLY A 377 1.23 22.65 -2.71
CA GLY A 377 1.57 23.62 -1.65
C GLY A 377 3.06 23.63 -1.28
N ASN A 378 3.94 23.18 -2.17
CA ASN A 378 5.38 23.08 -1.91
C ASN A 378 6.15 24.27 -2.54
N ASN A 379 7.42 24.43 -2.19
CA ASN A 379 8.38 25.22 -2.95
C ASN A 379 8.71 24.56 -4.29
N HIS A 380 8.85 23.24 -4.37
CA HIS A 380 8.88 22.53 -5.65
C HIS A 380 8.01 21.29 -5.49
N GLY A 381 7.28 20.90 -6.52
CA GLY A 381 6.48 19.68 -6.48
C GLY A 381 7.40 18.46 -6.41
N ILE A 382 8.07 18.19 -7.51
CA ILE A 382 9.10 17.15 -7.65
C ILE A 382 10.41 17.78 -8.10
N GLU A 383 11.51 17.42 -7.44
CA GLU A 383 12.86 17.92 -7.72
C GLU A 383 13.83 16.75 -7.92
N LEU A 384 14.56 16.77 -9.04
CA LEU A 384 15.64 15.83 -9.36
C LEU A 384 16.95 16.62 -9.48
N ASP A 385 17.92 16.28 -8.64
CA ASP A 385 19.31 16.73 -8.69
C ASP A 385 20.22 15.54 -8.97
N THR A 386 20.98 15.58 -10.07
CA THR A 386 21.94 14.53 -10.44
C THR A 386 21.32 13.12 -10.43
N SER A 387 20.02 13.02 -10.74
CA SER A 387 19.21 11.81 -10.57
C SER A 387 18.73 11.29 -11.92
N THR A 388 18.98 10.00 -12.19
CA THR A 388 18.82 9.41 -13.53
C THR A 388 18.02 8.12 -13.52
N ASN A 389 17.40 7.76 -14.64
CA ASN A 389 16.65 6.51 -14.82
C ASN A 389 15.51 6.31 -13.81
N ASN A 390 14.85 7.38 -13.36
CA ASN A 390 13.70 7.27 -12.47
C ASN A 390 12.40 7.29 -13.26
N TYR A 391 11.39 6.55 -12.80
CA TYR A 391 10.05 6.53 -13.36
C TYR A 391 9.07 7.31 -12.48
N PHE A 392 8.26 8.15 -13.12
CA PHE A 392 7.15 8.87 -12.50
C PHE A 392 5.86 8.61 -13.27
N GLY A 393 4.87 7.98 -12.64
CA GLY A 393 3.56 7.65 -13.22
C GLY A 393 2.42 8.39 -12.53
N ASN A 394 1.46 8.91 -13.30
CA ASN A 394 0.22 9.52 -12.77
C ASN A 394 0.50 10.63 -11.74
N VAL A 395 1.27 11.62 -12.15
CA VAL A 395 1.72 12.73 -11.30
C VAL A 395 0.77 13.92 -11.39
N LEU A 396 0.30 14.39 -10.25
CA LEU A 396 -0.34 15.68 -10.08
C LEU A 396 0.57 16.61 -9.27
N ALA A 397 1.21 17.56 -9.94
CA ALA A 397 1.95 18.66 -9.33
C ALA A 397 1.14 19.94 -9.44
N SER A 398 0.73 20.52 -8.30
CA SER A 398 -0.13 21.71 -8.35
C SER A 398 0.10 22.69 -7.22
N ARG A 399 -0.11 23.98 -7.50
CA ARG A 399 -0.09 25.05 -6.49
C ARG A 399 1.19 25.01 -5.64
N ASN A 400 2.33 24.82 -6.28
CA ASN A 400 3.60 25.06 -5.62
C ASN A 400 3.87 26.57 -5.73
N THR A 401 3.73 27.32 -4.63
CA THR A 401 3.39 28.77 -4.67
C THR A 401 4.49 29.75 -4.23
N LYS A 402 5.71 29.31 -3.94
CA LYS A 402 6.81 30.23 -3.63
C LYS A 402 7.39 30.85 -4.90
N ASN A 403 7.89 32.08 -4.88
CA ASN A 403 8.26 32.86 -6.09
C ASN A 403 9.10 32.15 -7.18
N THR A 404 9.80 31.06 -6.87
CA THR A 404 10.61 30.27 -7.81
C THR A 404 10.08 28.85 -8.03
N SER A 405 8.86 28.54 -7.57
CA SER A 405 8.35 27.18 -7.47
C SER A 405 8.00 26.53 -8.79
N ILE A 406 8.42 25.27 -8.90
CA ILE A 406 8.29 24.50 -10.13
C ILE A 406 7.55 23.20 -9.82
N GLY A 407 6.60 22.81 -10.67
CA GLY A 407 5.87 21.55 -10.54
C GLY A 407 6.81 20.34 -10.64
N LEU A 408 7.56 20.24 -11.75
CA LEU A 408 8.60 19.25 -11.99
C LEU A 408 9.91 19.93 -12.38
N TYR A 409 10.94 19.80 -11.54
CA TYR A 409 12.24 20.44 -11.74
C TYR A 409 13.36 19.41 -11.86
N MET A 410 14.06 19.43 -12.99
CA MET A 410 15.22 18.56 -13.26
C MET A 410 16.45 19.41 -13.56
N TYR A 411 17.51 19.21 -12.79
CA TYR A 411 18.76 19.94 -12.95
C TYR A 411 20.00 19.08 -12.68
N ASN A 412 21.18 19.62 -13.00
CA ASN A 412 22.49 18.98 -12.82
C ASN A 412 22.59 17.58 -13.45
N ALA A 413 22.37 17.48 -14.77
CA ALA A 413 22.42 16.22 -15.51
C ALA A 413 21.47 15.14 -14.95
N SER A 414 20.26 15.55 -14.56
CA SER A 414 19.18 14.63 -14.24
C SER A 414 18.60 14.09 -15.56
N SER A 415 19.18 12.99 -16.02
CA SER A 415 18.99 12.45 -17.37
C SER A 415 18.24 11.11 -17.39
N ASP A 416 17.69 10.77 -18.55
CA ASP A 416 17.10 9.45 -18.82
C ASP A 416 15.93 9.07 -17.88
N ASN A 417 15.22 10.08 -17.32
CA ASN A 417 14.04 9.83 -16.51
C ASN A 417 12.79 9.65 -17.39
N PHE A 418 11.84 8.82 -16.95
CA PHE A 418 10.60 8.54 -17.66
C PHE A 418 9.41 9.10 -16.89
N ILE A 419 8.61 9.93 -17.55
CA ILE A 419 7.47 10.64 -16.97
C ILE A 419 6.26 10.25 -17.79
N ASN A 420 5.39 9.45 -17.18
CA ASN A 420 4.16 8.97 -17.76
C ASN A 420 2.97 9.61 -17.06
N ASN A 421 2.17 10.36 -17.79
CA ASN A 421 1.03 11.10 -17.24
C ASN A 421 1.44 12.13 -16.18
N LEU A 422 1.58 13.38 -16.59
CA LEU A 422 1.88 14.52 -15.74
C LEU A 422 0.86 15.64 -15.92
N THR A 423 0.30 16.09 -14.81
CA THR A 423 -0.41 17.36 -14.70
C THR A 423 0.40 18.31 -13.82
N ALA A 424 0.88 19.43 -14.37
CA ALA A 424 1.67 20.46 -13.69
C ALA A 424 1.02 21.84 -13.84
N THR A 425 0.44 22.39 -12.77
CA THR A 425 -0.49 23.52 -12.88
C THR A 425 -0.55 24.43 -11.66
N GLU A 426 -0.87 25.70 -11.90
CA GLU A 426 -0.98 26.73 -10.85
C GLU A 426 0.30 26.90 -10.02
N ASP A 427 1.46 26.56 -10.59
CA ASP A 427 2.75 26.80 -9.95
C ASP A 427 3.18 28.26 -10.14
N SER A 428 3.84 28.84 -9.13
CA SER A 428 4.22 30.26 -9.14
C SER A 428 5.43 30.59 -10.02
N ASN A 429 6.07 29.60 -10.63
CA ASN A 429 7.08 29.80 -11.67
C ASN A 429 6.72 28.95 -12.89
N TYR A 430 7.35 27.78 -13.06
CA TYR A 430 7.11 26.91 -14.22
C TYR A 430 6.39 25.61 -13.84
N GLY A 431 5.56 25.06 -14.72
CA GLY A 431 5.06 23.70 -14.51
C GLY A 431 6.19 22.68 -14.64
N ILE A 432 7.03 22.83 -15.66
CA ILE A 432 8.20 21.97 -15.92
C ILE A 432 9.43 22.83 -16.18
N ARG A 433 10.56 22.49 -15.57
CA ARG A 433 11.86 23.10 -15.88
C ARG A 433 12.96 22.05 -16.01
N LEU A 434 13.67 22.11 -17.14
CA LEU A 434 14.82 21.27 -17.45
C LEU A 434 16.05 22.16 -17.68
N GLU A 435 17.11 21.96 -16.90
CA GLU A 435 18.37 22.69 -17.07
C GLU A 435 19.61 21.92 -16.58
N GLY A 436 20.79 22.54 -16.73
CA GLY A 436 22.03 22.04 -16.14
C GLY A 436 22.51 20.72 -16.74
N GLY A 437 22.28 20.48 -18.03
CA GLY A 437 22.67 19.28 -18.76
C GLY A 437 21.68 18.11 -18.66
N SER A 438 20.53 18.32 -18.03
CA SER A 438 19.45 17.31 -17.94
C SER A 438 18.94 16.97 -19.34
N SER A 439 19.02 15.69 -19.74
CA SER A 439 18.82 15.27 -21.13
C SER A 439 18.37 13.81 -21.24
N GLY A 440 17.74 13.44 -22.36
CA GLY A 440 17.29 12.05 -22.57
C GLY A 440 16.03 11.71 -21.77
N ASN A 441 15.38 12.70 -21.16
CA ASN A 441 14.15 12.47 -20.41
C ASN A 441 12.99 12.23 -21.37
N THR A 442 12.17 11.24 -21.05
CA THR A 442 11.02 10.83 -21.87
C THR A 442 9.72 11.27 -21.18
N PHE A 443 8.88 11.98 -21.92
CA PHE A 443 7.53 12.35 -21.50
C PHE A 443 6.52 11.61 -22.37
N ASP A 444 5.69 10.77 -21.75
CA ASP A 444 4.69 9.95 -22.44
C ASP A 444 3.32 10.05 -21.77
N GLY A 445 2.29 9.60 -22.50
CA GLY A 445 0.90 9.66 -22.04
C GLY A 445 0.37 11.09 -21.98
N LEU A 446 -0.40 11.40 -20.93
CA LEU A 446 -0.95 12.74 -20.72
C LEU A 446 0.14 13.73 -20.29
N LEU A 447 0.27 14.85 -20.99
CA LEU A 447 1.07 15.97 -20.53
C LEU A 447 0.20 17.22 -20.46
N GLN A 448 -0.15 17.64 -19.25
CA GLN A 448 -1.03 18.75 -19.00
C GLN A 448 -0.34 19.82 -18.19
N VAL A 449 0.00 20.94 -18.82
CA VAL A 449 0.78 22.00 -18.19
C VAL A 449 0.06 23.33 -18.39
N GLY A 450 -0.23 24.06 -17.31
CA GLY A 450 -1.13 25.21 -17.40
C GLY A 450 -1.15 26.14 -16.20
N LEU A 451 -1.57 27.39 -16.41
CA LEU A 451 -1.79 28.38 -15.34
C LEU A 451 -0.58 28.64 -14.43
N ASN A 452 0.61 28.35 -14.92
CA ASN A 452 1.86 28.61 -14.22
C ASN A 452 2.26 30.07 -14.43
N THR A 453 2.73 30.74 -13.37
CA THR A 453 2.84 32.22 -13.37
C THR A 453 3.93 32.75 -14.29
N ALA A 454 5.08 32.06 -14.39
CA ALA A 454 6.17 32.48 -15.26
C ALA A 454 6.11 31.83 -16.65
N GLY A 455 5.57 30.62 -16.75
CA GLY A 455 5.38 29.91 -18.01
C GLY A 455 5.12 28.43 -17.77
N ASN A 456 4.70 27.69 -18.79
CA ASN A 456 4.43 26.26 -18.62
C ASN A 456 5.71 25.43 -18.62
N CYS A 457 6.60 25.65 -19.59
CA CYS A 457 7.89 24.97 -19.67
C CYS A 457 9.05 25.95 -19.81
N SER A 458 10.16 25.63 -19.15
CA SER A 458 11.46 26.27 -19.36
C SER A 458 12.50 25.20 -19.61
N VAL A 459 12.99 25.11 -20.84
CA VAL A 459 14.03 24.16 -21.22
C VAL A 459 15.25 24.96 -21.65
N VAL A 460 16.30 24.89 -20.84
CA VAL A 460 17.54 25.66 -21.06
C VAL A 460 18.52 24.88 -21.94
N ASP A 461 18.43 23.56 -21.96
CA ASP A 461 19.29 22.69 -22.77
C ASP A 461 18.51 22.03 -23.91
N THR A 462 18.95 22.23 -25.16
CA THR A 462 18.25 21.82 -26.38
C THR A 462 18.40 20.32 -26.70
N SER A 463 18.43 19.45 -25.68
CA SER A 463 18.69 18.01 -25.79
C SER A 463 17.56 17.22 -26.47
N GLY A 464 16.45 17.86 -26.83
CA GLY A 464 15.35 17.25 -27.59
C GLY A 464 14.22 16.68 -26.74
N ASP A 465 14.31 16.82 -25.40
CA ASP A 465 13.30 16.35 -24.44
C ASP A 465 11.96 17.10 -24.61
N LEU A 466 11.95 18.40 -24.30
CA LEU A 466 10.84 19.34 -24.51
C LEU A 466 11.42 20.66 -25.05
N ASP A 467 10.61 21.50 -25.67
CA ASP A 467 10.95 22.90 -25.92
C ASP A 467 10.22 23.84 -24.92
N SER A 468 10.45 25.16 -25.05
CA SER A 468 9.81 26.17 -24.20
C SER A 468 8.27 26.24 -24.35
N SER A 469 7.70 25.58 -25.37
CA SER A 469 6.26 25.45 -25.55
C SER A 469 5.68 24.19 -24.91
N CYS A 470 6.50 23.40 -24.23
CA CYS A 470 6.17 22.04 -23.76
C CYS A 470 5.92 21.03 -24.89
N ALA A 471 6.26 21.36 -26.15
CA ALA A 471 6.18 20.42 -27.24
C ALA A 471 7.45 19.55 -27.25
N GLY A 472 7.29 18.23 -27.30
CA GLY A 472 8.44 17.32 -27.46
C GLY A 472 8.94 17.30 -28.90
N SER A 473 10.24 17.11 -29.08
CA SER A 473 10.84 17.23 -30.42
C SER A 473 10.83 15.93 -31.23
N VAL A 474 10.79 14.73 -30.63
CA VAL A 474 10.79 13.47 -31.43
C VAL A 474 10.31 12.17 -30.77
N ALA A 475 9.97 12.12 -29.47
CA ALA A 475 9.60 10.86 -28.80
C ALA A 475 8.37 10.92 -27.87
N SER A 476 7.76 12.09 -27.72
CA SER A 476 6.58 12.27 -26.88
C SER A 476 5.31 11.98 -27.68
N SER A 477 4.53 10.96 -27.30
CA SER A 477 3.16 10.76 -27.81
C SER A 477 2.15 11.73 -27.19
N THR A 478 2.66 12.77 -26.52
CA THR A 478 1.93 13.63 -25.58
C THR A 478 0.78 14.37 -26.25
N THR A 479 -0.42 14.19 -25.69
CA THR A 479 -1.55 15.05 -26.02
C THR A 479 -1.53 16.23 -25.06
N ILE A 480 -1.08 17.40 -25.53
CA ILE A 480 -1.17 18.65 -24.75
C ILE A 480 -2.65 19.03 -24.68
N SER A 481 -3.23 19.02 -23.48
CA SER A 481 -4.59 19.51 -23.24
C SER A 481 -4.59 20.88 -22.55
N ASP A 482 -5.68 21.63 -22.71
CA ASP A 482 -5.84 22.97 -22.16
C ASP A 482 -5.54 23.06 -20.64
N PRO A 483 -5.09 24.22 -20.15
CA PRO A 483 -4.86 24.47 -18.71
C PRO A 483 -6.10 24.16 -17.85
N ILE A 484 -5.92 23.45 -16.72
CA ILE A 484 -6.98 23.29 -15.69
C ILE A 484 -6.80 24.36 -14.64
N SER A 485 -7.85 25.13 -14.38
CA SER A 485 -7.96 26.00 -13.20
C SER A 485 -8.70 25.29 -12.09
N PHE A 486 -8.00 25.08 -10.98
CA PHE A 486 -8.55 24.62 -9.74
C PHE A 486 -9.01 25.87 -8.97
N VAL A 487 -10.25 26.32 -9.16
CA VAL A 487 -10.80 27.39 -8.31
C VAL A 487 -11.34 26.74 -7.02
N ASP A 488 -10.69 27.03 -5.89
CA ASP A 488 -11.02 26.69 -4.49
C ASP A 488 -11.35 25.21 -4.16
N ALA A 489 -10.37 24.51 -3.57
CA ALA A 489 -10.57 23.33 -2.74
C ALA A 489 -9.81 23.53 -1.41
N ALA A 490 -10.56 23.66 -0.31
CA ALA A 490 -10.02 23.74 1.03
C ALA A 490 -9.72 22.31 1.52
N GLY A 491 -8.53 21.77 1.23
CA GLY A 491 -8.20 20.41 1.69
C GLY A 491 -6.90 19.76 1.20
N GLY A 492 -6.19 20.30 0.20
CA GLY A 492 -4.90 19.76 -0.25
C GLY A 492 -4.95 18.42 -1.01
N ASP A 493 -6.03 17.66 -0.86
CA ASP A 493 -6.36 16.49 -1.68
C ASP A 493 -7.39 16.87 -2.75
N TYR A 494 -6.88 17.14 -3.96
CA TYR A 494 -7.69 17.57 -5.12
C TYR A 494 -8.40 16.41 -5.81
N ALA A 495 -8.24 15.19 -5.29
CA ALA A 495 -8.85 13.99 -5.83
C ALA A 495 -10.28 13.72 -5.26
N LEU A 496 -10.87 14.73 -4.59
CA LEU A 496 -12.20 14.67 -3.97
C LEU A 496 -13.22 15.69 -4.54
N LYS A 497 -12.95 16.25 -5.72
CA LYS A 497 -13.78 17.32 -6.31
C LYS A 497 -14.53 16.81 -7.55
N THR A 498 -15.78 16.40 -7.34
CA THR A 498 -16.65 15.67 -8.28
C THR A 498 -16.90 16.30 -9.66
N ASP A 499 -16.42 17.53 -9.88
CA ASP A 499 -16.79 18.38 -11.01
C ASP A 499 -15.63 18.58 -12.00
N ASP A 500 -14.38 18.25 -11.62
CA ASP A 500 -13.19 18.40 -12.46
C ASP A 500 -12.90 17.13 -13.27
N GLN A 501 -13.56 16.98 -14.43
CA GLN A 501 -13.45 15.82 -15.35
C GLN A 501 -12.01 15.50 -15.85
N VAL A 502 -11.01 16.29 -15.47
CA VAL A 502 -9.67 16.25 -16.05
C VAL A 502 -8.65 15.55 -15.15
N VAL A 503 -8.89 15.48 -13.84
CA VAL A 503 -8.08 14.72 -12.87
C VAL A 503 -8.66 13.31 -12.64
N PHE A 504 -9.97 13.16 -12.84
CA PHE A 504 -10.71 11.92 -12.60
C PHE A 504 -11.03 11.16 -13.87
N ASN A 505 -10.99 9.82 -13.78
CA ASN A 505 -11.35 8.91 -14.87
C ASN A 505 -10.63 9.26 -16.18
N LYS A 506 -9.37 9.73 -16.13
CA LYS A 506 -8.68 10.14 -17.35
C LYS A 506 -8.44 8.95 -18.26
N PHE A 507 -8.04 7.84 -17.66
CA PHE A 507 -7.90 6.56 -18.34
C PHE A 507 -9.24 5.82 -18.16
N THR A 508 -10.22 6.13 -19.00
CA THR A 508 -11.52 5.42 -18.98
C THR A 508 -11.43 4.03 -19.60
N ALA A 509 -10.47 3.82 -20.50
CA ALA A 509 -10.17 2.51 -21.06
C ALA A 509 -9.33 1.70 -20.07
N LEU A 510 -9.70 0.43 -19.88
CA LEU A 510 -8.87 -0.50 -19.13
C LEU A 510 -7.55 -0.73 -19.88
N PRO A 511 -6.41 -0.79 -19.17
CA PRO A 511 -5.15 -1.19 -19.78
C PRO A 511 -5.27 -2.62 -20.33
N THR A 512 -4.63 -2.83 -21.46
CA THR A 512 -4.43 -4.12 -22.11
C THR A 512 -3.04 -4.65 -21.77
N GLY A 513 -2.80 -5.94 -22.00
CA GLY A 513 -1.51 -6.56 -21.73
C GLY A 513 -0.36 -6.04 -22.58
N ASP A 514 -0.59 -5.14 -23.53
CA ASP A 514 0.45 -4.46 -24.29
C ASP A 514 0.72 -3.02 -23.78
N ASP A 515 -0.08 -2.52 -22.84
CA ASP A 515 0.14 -1.23 -22.16
C ASP A 515 1.19 -1.40 -21.05
N VAL A 516 2.41 -1.79 -21.45
CA VAL A 516 3.47 -2.22 -20.55
C VAL A 516 4.60 -1.23 -20.48
N LEU A 517 5.17 -1.08 -19.28
CA LEU A 517 6.50 -0.50 -19.13
C LEU A 517 7.53 -1.62 -19.31
N THR A 518 8.17 -1.63 -20.48
CA THR A 518 9.35 -2.45 -20.78
C THR A 518 10.56 -1.54 -20.83
N ASP A 519 11.10 -1.12 -19.69
CA ASP A 519 12.36 -0.39 -19.72
C ASP A 519 13.56 -1.32 -19.53
N ALA A 520 14.70 -0.90 -20.07
CA ALA A 520 15.95 -1.64 -19.99
C ALA A 520 16.70 -1.44 -18.67
N TRP A 521 16.12 -0.66 -17.74
CA TRP A 521 16.79 -0.15 -16.55
C TRP A 521 16.41 -0.93 -15.30
N PHE A 522 15.16 -1.42 -15.22
CA PHE A 522 14.77 -2.45 -14.28
C PHE A 522 15.12 -3.82 -14.86
N THR A 523 15.78 -4.67 -14.07
CA THR A 523 15.88 -6.11 -14.38
C THR A 523 14.56 -6.85 -14.12
N ALA A 524 13.46 -6.11 -13.99
CA ALA A 524 12.16 -6.62 -13.62
C ALA A 524 11.39 -7.10 -14.87
N PRO A 525 10.40 -8.00 -14.69
CA PRO A 525 9.43 -8.33 -15.72
C PRO A 525 8.75 -7.08 -16.30
N PRO A 526 8.17 -7.17 -17.52
CA PRO A 526 7.24 -6.16 -18.00
C PRO A 526 6.11 -5.96 -16.98
N LYS A 527 5.80 -4.70 -16.67
CA LYS A 527 4.74 -4.33 -15.73
C LYS A 527 3.68 -3.47 -16.40
N LEU A 528 2.43 -3.65 -15.99
CA LEU A 528 1.27 -2.98 -16.57
C LEU A 528 1.23 -1.52 -16.12
N MET A 529 1.10 -0.60 -17.06
CA MET A 529 0.91 0.81 -16.75
C MET A 529 -0.51 1.08 -16.27
N ASN A 530 -0.67 2.13 -15.44
CA ASN A 530 -1.96 2.52 -14.83
C ASN A 530 -2.61 1.39 -14.02
N ALA A 531 -1.80 0.49 -13.48
CA ALA A 531 -2.23 -0.53 -12.56
C ALA A 531 -1.15 -0.74 -11.48
N VAL A 532 -1.58 -1.15 -10.31
CA VAL A 532 -0.73 -1.45 -9.15
C VAL A 532 -1.14 -2.82 -8.64
N GLU A 533 -0.18 -3.71 -8.38
CA GLU A 533 -0.47 -4.99 -7.75
C GLU A 533 -1.08 -4.77 -6.36
N ILE A 534 -2.10 -5.55 -6.02
CA ILE A 534 -2.73 -5.50 -4.71
C ILE A 534 -1.88 -6.29 -3.72
N SER A 535 -1.09 -5.59 -2.91
CA SER A 535 -0.27 -6.24 -1.89
C SER A 535 -1.12 -7.01 -0.88
N GLY A 536 -0.65 -8.21 -0.53
CA GLY A 536 -1.20 -9.06 0.51
C GLY A 536 -2.42 -9.87 0.08
N ASP A 537 -2.76 -9.90 -1.21
CA ASP A 537 -3.80 -10.78 -1.74
C ASP A 537 -3.27 -12.20 -2.05
N GLY A 538 -1.94 -12.36 -2.02
CA GLY A 538 -1.21 -13.60 -2.18
C GLY A 538 -1.11 -14.09 -3.61
N ILE A 539 -1.39 -13.22 -4.57
CA ILE A 539 -1.26 -13.47 -5.99
C ILE A 539 -0.21 -12.51 -6.54
N GLY A 540 0.96 -13.06 -6.90
CA GLY A 540 2.09 -12.27 -7.35
C GLY A 540 3.21 -12.29 -6.32
N ASN A 541 4.09 -11.30 -6.38
CA ASN A 541 5.29 -11.19 -5.56
C ASN A 541 5.22 -10.03 -4.54
N ASP A 542 4.07 -9.36 -4.45
CA ASP A 542 3.78 -8.26 -3.54
C ASP A 542 4.77 -7.09 -3.65
N ASN A 543 5.40 -6.92 -4.83
CA ASN A 543 6.34 -5.85 -5.11
C ASN A 543 5.66 -4.54 -5.57
N LEU A 544 4.32 -4.56 -5.70
CA LEU A 544 3.43 -3.48 -6.15
C LEU A 544 3.45 -3.17 -7.66
N PHE A 545 4.19 -3.92 -8.46
CA PHE A 545 4.09 -3.88 -9.92
C PHE A 545 3.06 -4.88 -10.38
N CYS A 546 2.12 -4.42 -11.23
CA CYS A 546 1.14 -5.32 -11.82
C CYS A 546 1.77 -6.14 -12.97
N GLU A 547 2.04 -7.42 -12.73
CA GLU A 547 2.68 -8.36 -13.65
C GLU A 547 1.68 -9.45 -14.11
N SER A 548 2.16 -10.43 -14.89
CA SER A 548 1.28 -11.49 -15.41
C SER A 548 0.78 -12.42 -14.32
N ASN A 549 -0.50 -12.78 -14.40
CA ASN A 549 -1.23 -13.64 -13.46
C ASN A 549 -1.43 -13.03 -12.06
N GLU A 550 -1.38 -11.70 -11.94
CA GLU A 550 -1.59 -11.01 -10.67
C GLU A 550 -2.98 -10.36 -10.57
N THR A 551 -3.39 -10.03 -9.34
CA THR A 551 -4.52 -9.12 -9.14
C THR A 551 -4.00 -7.70 -9.02
N CYS A 552 -4.57 -6.82 -9.81
CA CYS A 552 -4.13 -5.43 -9.84
C CYS A 552 -5.28 -4.47 -9.63
N LEU A 553 -5.01 -3.40 -8.89
CA LEU A 553 -5.85 -2.22 -8.82
C LEU A 553 -5.60 -1.37 -10.06
N PHE A 554 -6.66 -1.13 -10.84
CA PHE A 554 -6.68 -0.13 -11.89
C PHE A 554 -6.62 1.27 -11.30
N THR A 555 -5.73 2.11 -11.81
CA THR A 555 -5.50 3.48 -11.31
C THR A 555 -5.84 4.52 -12.39
N PRO A 556 -7.13 4.79 -12.64
CA PRO A 556 -7.57 5.67 -13.73
C PRO A 556 -7.41 7.18 -13.45
N ASN A 557 -7.12 7.55 -12.20
CA ASN A 557 -7.09 8.93 -11.74
C ASN A 557 -5.64 9.44 -11.67
N MET A 558 -5.47 10.74 -11.82
CA MET A 558 -4.17 11.40 -11.63
C MET A 558 -3.89 11.61 -10.13
N GLY A 559 -2.66 11.37 -9.70
CA GLY A 559 -2.26 11.51 -8.30
C GLY A 559 -2.53 10.26 -7.46
N SER A 560 -2.35 10.40 -6.14
CA SER A 560 -2.35 9.30 -5.17
C SER A 560 -3.70 8.64 -4.93
N TYR A 561 -4.78 9.41 -4.94
CA TYR A 561 -6.09 8.88 -4.58
C TYR A 561 -6.80 8.28 -5.79
N GLN A 562 -7.07 6.98 -5.70
CA GLN A 562 -7.68 6.19 -6.79
C GLN A 562 -9.15 5.83 -6.53
N GLY A 563 -9.68 6.16 -5.35
CA GLY A 563 -11.05 5.89 -4.95
C GLY A 563 -11.17 5.24 -3.58
N HIS A 564 -12.37 4.80 -3.24
CA HIS A 564 -12.68 4.20 -1.95
C HIS A 564 -13.86 3.21 -2.02
N GLY A 565 -14.09 2.52 -0.91
CA GLY A 565 -15.10 1.47 -0.80
C GLY A 565 -14.55 0.12 -1.22
N ASN A 566 -15.46 -0.83 -1.46
CA ASN A 566 -15.07 -2.20 -1.81
C ASN A 566 -14.35 -2.24 -3.15
N LEU A 567 -13.41 -3.17 -3.29
CA LEU A 567 -12.85 -3.50 -4.60
C LEU A 567 -13.85 -4.34 -5.39
N ILE A 568 -14.07 -3.96 -6.64
CA ILE A 568 -14.95 -4.64 -7.58
C ILE A 568 -14.19 -4.90 -8.89
N SER A 569 -14.64 -5.84 -9.71
CA SER A 569 -14.04 -6.08 -11.02
C SER A 569 -14.05 -4.80 -11.87
N ALA A 570 -12.90 -4.47 -12.45
CA ALA A 570 -12.77 -3.36 -13.40
C ALA A 570 -13.35 -3.72 -14.78
N GLY A 571 -13.42 -5.02 -15.09
CA GLY A 571 -13.90 -5.58 -16.36
C GLY A 571 -13.02 -6.77 -16.78
N THR A 572 -13.18 -7.22 -18.02
CA THR A 572 -12.33 -8.27 -18.60
C THR A 572 -11.01 -7.68 -19.08
N PHE A 573 -9.89 -8.17 -18.54
CA PHE A 573 -8.56 -7.82 -19.01
C PHE A 573 -8.28 -8.44 -20.38
N THR A 574 -7.76 -7.64 -21.32
CA THR A 574 -7.33 -8.13 -22.63
C THR A 574 -5.83 -8.38 -22.58
N GLY A 575 -5.41 -9.65 -22.63
CA GLY A 575 -3.99 -10.01 -22.56
C GLY A 575 -3.17 -9.59 -23.79
N GLY A 576 -1.85 -9.53 -23.62
CA GLY A 576 -0.84 -9.18 -24.61
C GLY A 576 0.53 -9.66 -24.14
N THR A 577 1.50 -8.75 -24.03
CA THR A 577 2.79 -9.00 -23.36
C THR A 577 2.61 -9.47 -21.92
N ILE A 578 1.69 -8.84 -21.18
CA ILE A 578 1.20 -9.28 -19.87
C ILE A 578 -0.11 -10.04 -20.06
N THR A 579 -0.28 -11.15 -19.34
CA THR A 579 -1.47 -12.01 -19.45
C THR A 579 -1.98 -12.44 -18.08
N GLY A 580 -3.22 -12.92 -18.01
CA GLY A 580 -3.78 -13.51 -16.78
C GLY A 580 -4.08 -12.52 -15.65
N VAL A 581 -4.00 -11.22 -15.88
CA VAL A 581 -4.29 -10.20 -14.85
C VAL A 581 -5.77 -10.18 -14.49
N THR A 582 -6.05 -10.18 -13.19
CA THR A 582 -7.37 -9.85 -12.65
C THR A 582 -7.39 -8.38 -12.26
N LEU A 583 -8.08 -7.56 -13.05
CA LEU A 583 -8.11 -6.11 -12.83
C LEU A 583 -9.31 -5.72 -11.96
N LEU A 584 -9.04 -5.06 -10.83
CA LEU A 584 -10.02 -4.52 -9.88
C LEU A 584 -10.01 -3.00 -9.89
N LYS A 585 -11.06 -2.40 -9.33
CA LYS A 585 -11.17 -0.95 -9.10
C LYS A 585 -11.97 -0.69 -7.83
N TYR A 586 -11.86 0.52 -7.29
CA TYR A 586 -12.74 0.94 -6.20
C TYR A 586 -14.20 1.06 -6.68
N GLN A 587 -15.13 0.62 -5.83
CA GLN A 587 -16.56 0.74 -6.05
C GLN A 587 -16.99 2.19 -6.24
N THR A 588 -16.45 3.08 -5.41
CA THR A 588 -16.55 4.52 -5.60
C THR A 588 -15.23 4.99 -6.17
N ASN A 589 -15.23 5.36 -7.45
CA ASN A 589 -14.07 5.98 -8.07
C ASN A 589 -13.69 7.25 -7.29
N GLY A 590 -12.39 7.56 -7.24
CA GLY A 590 -11.97 8.86 -6.73
C GLY A 590 -12.59 9.92 -7.61
N ASN A 591 -13.48 10.73 -7.05
CA ASN A 591 -14.22 11.79 -7.73
C ASN A 591 -14.12 13.04 -6.90
#